data_AF-A0A953MTQ1-F1
#
_entry.id   AF-A0A953MTQ1-F1
#
_cell.length_a   1.000
_cell.length_b   1.000
_cell.length_c   1.000
_cell.angle_alpha   90.00
_cell.angle_beta   90.00
_cell.angle_gamma   90.00
#
_symmetry.space_group_name_H-M   'P 1'
#
loop_
_entity.id
_entity.type
_entity.pdbx_description
1 polymer ?
#
loop_
_entity_poly.entity_id
_entity_poly.type
_entity_poly.pdbx_seq_one_letter_code
_entity_poly.pdbx_strand_id
1 'polypeptide(L)'
;MKHITLITAVLALASCMSPEGRPENVAEKNDTTLRGTVAPIANAKPFHLRDLPNLEDNVRDDTLLIYTIHGLGDGTFVLAGKNMEDNREGLRLIQYRPRSDSTAEVLAVSKPAYDSEVMLPTFFTTDDTADGIIILANYGGLQSWGQNVFLLKDHRFTNLGWLDVAARGWRTRLDSLQQWRTNIAPQTWVSGADGQFEFSFTTDSVQLYDDLQGHLEAMFASDRIRYRYDGKRMILLVDGLPRFPKEPL
;
A
#
# COMPACT_ATOMS: atom_id res chain seq x y z
N MET A 1 5.71 44.48 -57.24
CA MET A 1 6.01 43.67 -58.44
C MET A 1 6.91 42.52 -57.96
N LYS A 2 6.44 41.27 -57.73
CA LYS A 2 6.32 40.16 -58.73
C LYS A 2 7.49 40.21 -59.71
N HIS A 3 8.44 39.27 -59.82
CA HIS A 3 8.50 37.81 -59.69
C HIS A 3 10.01 37.41 -59.86
N ILE A 4 10.57 36.28 -59.36
CA ILE A 4 10.79 34.94 -60.01
C ILE A 4 12.20 34.44 -59.55
N THR A 5 12.35 33.29 -58.84
CA THR A 5 12.90 31.98 -59.37
C THR A 5 14.43 31.87 -59.17
N LEU A 6 15.13 30.77 -58.83
CA LEU A 6 14.87 29.36 -58.45
C LEU A 6 16.26 28.67 -58.30
N ILE A 7 16.35 27.69 -57.39
CA ILE A 7 17.22 26.47 -57.33
C ILE A 7 18.73 26.59 -57.64
N THR A 8 19.58 26.07 -56.73
CA THR A 8 20.51 24.95 -57.07
C THR A 8 20.87 24.15 -55.81
N ALA A 9 20.67 22.83 -55.90
CA ALA A 9 21.11 21.83 -54.95
C ALA A 9 22.61 21.52 -55.12
N VAL A 10 23.30 21.20 -54.03
CA VAL A 10 24.57 20.46 -54.09
C VAL A 10 24.49 19.28 -53.13
N LEU A 11 24.42 18.08 -53.72
CA LEU A 11 24.84 16.82 -53.11
C LEU A 11 26.37 16.74 -53.18
N ALA A 12 27.02 16.31 -52.10
CA ALA A 12 28.32 15.67 -52.15
C ALA A 12 28.52 14.70 -50.96
N LEU A 13 28.27 13.44 -51.27
CA LEU A 13 28.99 12.20 -50.94
C LEU A 13 29.70 12.00 -49.58
N ALA A 14 29.41 10.79 -49.07
CA ALA A 14 30.00 10.10 -47.95
C ALA A 14 31.52 9.86 -48.06
N SER A 15 32.16 9.74 -46.89
CA SER A 15 33.22 8.73 -46.68
C SER A 15 33.20 8.23 -45.23
N CYS A 16 33.35 6.92 -45.12
CA CYS A 16 33.26 6.13 -43.90
C CYS A 16 34.49 6.32 -43.00
N MET A 17 34.33 6.15 -41.67
CA MET A 17 35.12 5.20 -40.87
C MET A 17 34.64 5.15 -39.39
N SER A 18 34.05 4.00 -39.07
CA SER A 18 33.98 3.19 -37.85
C SER A 18 33.78 3.75 -36.41
N PRO A 19 33.19 2.91 -35.53
CA PRO A 19 32.57 3.32 -34.26
C PRO A 19 33.42 2.92 -33.04
N GLU A 20 33.60 3.83 -32.08
CA GLU A 20 34.18 3.51 -30.77
C GLU A 20 33.35 4.14 -29.65
N GLY A 21 33.06 3.32 -28.63
CA GLY A 21 32.65 3.79 -27.31
C GLY A 21 31.15 3.82 -27.00
N ARG A 22 30.43 2.71 -27.17
CA ARG A 22 29.16 2.51 -26.46
C ARG A 22 29.49 2.34 -24.97
N PRO A 23 28.92 3.11 -24.03
CA PRO A 23 29.16 2.88 -22.61
C PRO A 23 28.69 1.47 -22.27
N GLU A 24 29.57 0.73 -21.59
CA GLU A 24 29.30 -0.61 -21.09
C GLU A 24 27.98 -0.59 -20.32
N ASN A 25 27.05 -1.43 -20.78
CA ASN A 25 25.94 -1.89 -19.98
C ASN A 25 26.54 -2.41 -18.66
N VAL A 26 26.34 -1.65 -17.58
CA VAL A 26 26.37 -2.21 -16.25
C VAL A 26 25.23 -3.22 -16.25
N ALA A 27 25.59 -4.48 -16.49
CA ALA A 27 24.71 -5.60 -16.32
C ALA A 27 24.28 -5.58 -14.86
N GLU A 28 23.10 -5.01 -14.64
CA GLU A 28 22.35 -5.18 -13.41
C GLU A 28 22.24 -6.68 -13.22
N LYS A 29 22.90 -7.15 -12.16
CA LYS A 29 22.94 -8.55 -11.78
C LYS A 29 21.48 -8.95 -11.54
N ASN A 30 20.85 -9.57 -12.54
CA ASN A 30 19.62 -10.31 -12.36
C ASN A 30 19.90 -11.35 -11.27
N ASP A 31 19.49 -11.03 -10.05
CA ASP A 31 19.55 -11.91 -8.90
C ASP A 31 18.46 -12.97 -9.07
N THR A 32 18.69 -13.89 -10.00
CA THR A 32 17.83 -15.05 -10.27
C THR A 32 17.93 -16.10 -9.16
N THR A 33 18.55 -15.78 -8.02
CA THR A 33 18.89 -16.71 -6.94
C THR A 33 17.82 -16.85 -5.86
N LEU A 34 16.69 -16.14 -5.96
CA LEU A 34 15.59 -16.22 -4.98
C LEU A 34 14.56 -17.32 -5.30
N ARG A 35 15.02 -18.53 -5.66
CA ARG A 35 14.19 -19.75 -5.67
C ARG A 35 14.30 -20.53 -4.34
N GLY A 36 14.54 -19.82 -3.25
CA GLY A 36 14.50 -20.37 -1.90
C GLY A 36 13.17 -20.05 -1.25
N THR A 37 12.60 -21.02 -0.54
CA THR A 37 11.52 -20.78 0.41
C THR A 37 11.98 -19.73 1.42
N VAL A 38 11.14 -18.74 1.69
CA VAL A 38 11.49 -17.65 2.61
C VAL A 38 11.47 -18.19 4.04
N ALA A 39 12.63 -18.18 4.72
CA ALA A 39 12.78 -18.73 6.07
C ALA A 39 11.90 -17.98 7.08
N PRO A 40 11.26 -18.63 8.07
CA PRO A 40 10.41 -17.97 9.06
C PRO A 40 11.08 -16.80 9.78
N ILE A 41 10.30 -15.81 10.20
CA ILE A 41 10.81 -14.70 11.04
C ILE A 41 11.10 -15.27 12.43
N ALA A 42 12.37 -15.24 12.84
CA ALA A 42 12.77 -15.70 14.17
C ALA A 42 12.12 -14.83 15.26
N ASN A 43 11.64 -15.47 16.34
CA ASN A 43 10.99 -14.79 17.47
C ASN A 43 9.76 -13.94 17.09
N ALA A 44 9.11 -14.23 15.96
CA ALA A 44 7.90 -13.54 15.55
C ALA A 44 6.83 -13.64 16.63
N LYS A 45 6.30 -12.48 17.03
CA LYS A 45 5.15 -12.38 17.93
C LYS A 45 3.89 -12.00 17.16
N PRO A 46 2.72 -12.45 17.63
CA PRO A 46 1.46 -12.09 17.02
C PRO A 46 1.12 -10.62 17.30
N PHE A 47 0.64 -9.92 16.28
CA PHE A 47 -0.03 -8.64 16.41
C PHE A 47 -1.53 -8.91 16.33
N HIS A 48 -2.23 -8.66 17.42
CA HIS A 48 -3.66 -8.91 17.57
C HIS A 48 -4.47 -7.77 17.00
N LEU A 49 -5.57 -8.12 16.31
CA LEU A 49 -6.58 -7.16 15.88
C LEU A 49 -7.07 -6.38 17.10
N ARG A 50 -7.05 -5.05 17.00
CA ARG A 50 -7.54 -4.14 18.02
C ARG A 50 -8.79 -3.43 17.50
N ASP A 51 -9.91 -3.72 18.15
CA ASP A 51 -11.16 -3.02 17.88
C ASP A 51 -11.10 -1.63 18.50
N LEU A 52 -10.76 -0.64 17.67
CA LEU A 52 -10.80 0.77 18.04
C LEU A 52 -12.09 1.37 17.47
N PRO A 53 -13.03 1.83 18.31
CA PRO A 53 -14.28 2.39 17.81
C PRO A 53 -14.00 3.64 16.96
N ASN A 54 -14.81 3.83 15.92
CA ASN A 54 -14.86 5.10 15.21
C ASN A 54 -15.54 6.14 16.11
N LEU A 55 -14.90 7.28 16.28
CA LEU A 55 -15.36 8.35 17.16
C LEU A 55 -15.99 9.48 16.36
N GLU A 56 -16.79 10.29 17.05
CA GLU A 56 -17.27 11.57 16.50
C GLU A 56 -16.09 12.53 16.29
N ASP A 57 -16.29 13.48 15.37
CA ASP A 57 -15.31 14.53 15.12
C ASP A 57 -15.10 15.38 16.37
N ASN A 58 -13.86 15.41 16.84
CA ASN A 58 -13.45 16.09 18.05
C ASN A 58 -12.38 17.17 17.78
N VAL A 59 -12.13 17.50 16.51
CA VAL A 59 -11.19 18.55 16.10
C VAL A 59 -11.89 19.48 15.14
N ARG A 60 -11.70 20.78 15.32
CA ARG A 60 -12.09 21.74 14.29
C ARG A 60 -10.99 21.84 13.23
N ASP A 61 -11.14 21.16 12.10
CA ASP A 61 -10.28 21.32 10.93
C ASP A 61 -11.11 21.65 9.69
N ASP A 62 -11.18 22.94 9.37
CA ASP A 62 -11.95 23.46 8.23
C ASP A 62 -11.25 23.18 6.88
N THR A 63 -10.22 22.31 6.82
CA THR A 63 -9.47 21.97 5.60
C THR A 63 -9.47 20.48 5.26
N LEU A 64 -10.00 19.62 6.14
CA LEU A 64 -9.99 18.16 5.96
C LEU A 64 -11.42 17.60 5.83
N LEU A 65 -11.61 16.74 4.83
CA LEU A 65 -12.71 15.78 4.80
C LEU A 65 -12.29 14.54 5.60
N ILE A 66 -12.85 14.37 6.80
CA ILE A 66 -12.56 13.28 7.71
C ILE A 66 -13.50 12.10 7.43
N TYR A 67 -12.93 10.88 7.32
CA TYR A 67 -13.69 9.65 7.12
C TYR A 67 -13.86 8.86 8.41
N THR A 68 -12.77 8.72 9.17
CA THR A 68 -12.75 7.96 10.43
C THR A 68 -11.79 8.61 11.42
N ILE A 69 -12.09 8.44 12.71
CA ILE A 69 -11.25 8.85 13.84
C ILE A 69 -11.23 7.70 14.83
N HIS A 70 -10.03 7.30 15.26
CA HIS A 70 -9.83 6.23 16.23
C HIS A 70 -8.96 6.72 17.39
N GLY A 71 -9.43 6.56 18.62
CA GLY A 71 -8.63 6.83 19.82
C GLY A 71 -7.66 5.68 20.11
N LEU A 72 -6.38 5.99 20.34
CA LEU A 72 -5.36 4.97 20.62
C LEU A 72 -5.31 4.54 22.11
N GLY A 73 -5.98 5.29 22.99
CA GLY A 73 -6.07 5.01 24.43
C GLY A 73 -5.02 5.71 25.30
N ASP A 74 -4.09 6.45 24.70
CA ASP A 74 -3.03 7.23 25.37
C ASP A 74 -3.28 8.75 25.30
N GLY A 75 -4.51 9.15 24.96
CA GLY A 75 -4.87 10.55 24.69
C GLY A 75 -4.48 11.03 23.29
N THR A 76 -3.93 10.17 22.43
CA THR A 76 -3.73 10.44 21.01
C THR A 76 -4.74 9.70 20.14
N PHE A 77 -4.88 10.18 18.91
CA PHE A 77 -5.88 9.74 17.96
C PHE A 77 -5.24 9.57 16.59
N VAL A 78 -5.80 8.68 15.78
CA VAL A 78 -5.50 8.55 14.36
C VAL A 78 -6.77 8.85 13.59
N LEU A 79 -6.70 9.81 12.67
CA LEU A 79 -7.77 10.07 11.71
C LEU A 79 -7.34 9.67 10.30
N ALA A 80 -8.30 9.22 9.50
CA ALA A 80 -8.15 9.08 8.06
C ALA A 80 -8.92 10.22 7.37
N GLY A 81 -8.22 11.04 6.60
CA GLY A 81 -8.82 12.21 5.95
C GLY A 81 -8.15 12.60 4.64
N LYS A 82 -8.87 13.34 3.80
CA LYS A 82 -8.39 13.98 2.56
C LYS A 82 -8.47 15.50 2.72
N ASN A 83 -7.58 16.24 2.08
CA ASN A 83 -7.70 17.69 2.01
C ASN A 83 -8.93 18.09 1.17
N MET A 84 -9.71 19.07 1.62
CA MET A 84 -10.86 19.57 0.87
C MET A 84 -10.47 20.35 -0.38
N GLU A 85 -9.27 20.93 -0.42
CA GLU A 85 -8.74 21.54 -1.63
C GLU A 85 -8.16 20.44 -2.54
N ASP A 86 -8.79 20.20 -3.69
CA ASP A 86 -8.37 19.18 -4.68
C ASP A 86 -6.96 19.42 -5.26
N ASN A 87 -6.34 20.57 -5.00
CA ASN A 87 -4.95 20.87 -5.40
C ASN A 87 -3.90 20.36 -4.40
N ARG A 88 -4.32 19.85 -3.23
CA ARG A 88 -3.43 19.26 -2.22
C ARG A 88 -3.63 17.75 -2.21
N GLU A 89 -2.64 17.04 -2.74
CA GLU A 89 -2.75 15.60 -2.98
C GLU A 89 -2.91 14.75 -1.70
N GLY A 90 -3.95 13.90 -1.74
CA GLY A 90 -3.94 12.54 -1.21
C GLY A 90 -4.61 12.33 0.16
N LEU A 91 -5.31 11.21 0.26
CA LEU A 91 -5.79 10.61 1.52
C LEU A 91 -4.62 10.27 2.45
N ARG A 92 -4.75 10.56 3.75
CA ARG A 92 -3.69 10.39 4.74
C ARG A 92 -4.22 9.83 6.05
N LEU A 93 -3.33 9.12 6.75
CA LEU A 93 -3.43 8.91 8.19
C LEU A 93 -2.72 10.07 8.90
N ILE A 94 -3.39 10.66 9.88
CA ILE A 94 -2.86 11.74 10.70
C ILE A 94 -2.98 11.31 12.16
N GLN A 95 -1.84 11.26 12.86
CA GLN A 95 -1.83 11.11 14.32
C GLN A 95 -1.83 12.49 14.95
N TYR A 96 -2.73 12.71 15.91
CA TYR A 96 -2.86 13.99 16.57
C TYR A 96 -3.22 13.86 18.05
N ARG A 97 -3.08 14.97 18.77
CA ARG A 97 -3.56 15.16 20.14
C ARG A 97 -4.49 16.38 20.19
N PRO A 98 -5.76 16.22 20.60
CA PRO A 98 -6.67 17.36 20.74
C PRO A 98 -6.22 18.26 21.90
N ARG A 99 -6.52 19.56 21.79
CA ARG A 99 -6.27 20.58 22.80
C ARG A 99 -7.59 21.08 23.38
N SER A 100 -7.51 21.75 24.53
CA SER A 100 -8.68 22.27 25.25
C SER A 100 -9.45 23.35 24.50
N ASP A 101 -8.84 23.97 23.49
CA ASP A 101 -9.43 24.99 22.62
C ASP A 101 -10.03 24.41 21.32
N SER A 102 -10.24 23.08 21.28
CA SER A 102 -10.74 22.32 20.11
C SER A 102 -9.82 22.34 18.88
N THR A 103 -8.58 22.81 19.03
CA THR A 103 -7.52 22.61 18.02
C THR A 103 -6.81 21.28 18.23
N ALA A 104 -5.91 20.91 17.30
CA ALA A 104 -5.11 19.70 17.40
C ALA A 104 -3.62 19.97 17.22
N GLU A 105 -2.81 19.27 18.02
CA GLU A 105 -1.38 19.10 17.77
C GLU A 105 -1.18 17.90 16.84
N VAL A 106 -0.69 18.15 15.62
CA VAL A 106 -0.31 17.08 14.68
C VAL A 106 1.02 16.48 15.11
N LEU A 107 1.01 15.17 15.41
CA LEU A 107 2.18 14.42 15.85
C LEU A 107 2.86 13.72 14.67
N ALA A 108 2.07 13.15 13.76
CA ALA A 108 2.57 12.40 12.62
C ALA A 108 1.61 12.48 11.43
N VAL A 109 2.16 12.43 10.21
CA VAL A 109 1.36 12.38 8.97
C VAL A 109 1.95 11.29 8.06
N SER A 110 1.09 10.43 7.52
CA SER A 110 1.52 9.41 6.57
C SER A 110 1.93 10.03 5.23
N LYS A 111 2.65 9.25 4.41
CA LYS A 111 2.73 9.54 2.97
C LYS A 111 1.30 9.64 2.39
N PRO A 112 1.06 10.51 1.39
CA PRO A 112 -0.22 10.53 0.72
C PRO A 112 -0.48 9.20 0.04
N ALA A 113 -1.74 8.83 -0.04
CA ALA A 113 -2.21 7.74 -0.88
C ALA A 113 -2.89 8.26 -2.15
N TYR A 114 -3.16 7.35 -3.08
CA TYR A 114 -3.93 7.65 -4.29
C TYR A 114 -5.31 8.22 -3.94
N ASP A 115 -5.76 9.17 -4.75
CA ASP A 115 -6.97 9.97 -4.49
C ASP A 115 -8.29 9.22 -4.75
N SER A 116 -8.21 7.91 -4.93
CA SER A 116 -9.33 7.01 -5.18
C SER A 116 -9.99 6.53 -3.90
N GLU A 117 -10.85 7.40 -3.37
CA GLU A 117 -11.90 7.16 -2.36
C GLU A 117 -11.49 6.56 -1.00
N VAL A 118 -12.47 6.54 -0.08
CA VAL A 118 -12.39 6.31 1.38
C VAL A 118 -11.25 5.39 1.84
N MET A 119 -10.55 5.84 2.87
CA MET A 119 -9.57 5.04 3.61
C MET A 119 -10.20 4.53 4.92
N LEU A 120 -10.23 3.21 5.11
CA LEU A 120 -10.77 2.55 6.31
C LEU A 120 -9.65 1.77 7.03
N PRO A 121 -9.03 2.33 8.08
CA PRO A 121 -7.94 1.67 8.78
C PRO A 121 -8.42 0.53 9.68
N THR A 122 -7.62 -0.52 9.79
CA THR A 122 -7.76 -1.61 10.75
C THR A 122 -6.46 -1.78 11.52
N PHE A 123 -6.52 -1.86 12.85
CA PHE A 123 -5.36 -1.72 13.73
C PHE A 123 -4.96 -3.06 14.35
N PHE A 124 -3.66 -3.30 14.45
CA PHE A 124 -3.07 -4.50 15.02
C PHE A 124 -1.94 -4.12 15.98
N THR A 125 -1.89 -4.73 17.15
CA THR A 125 -0.90 -4.40 18.17
C THR A 125 -0.52 -5.64 18.98
N THR A 126 0.61 -5.58 19.67
CA THR A 126 0.99 -6.56 20.68
C THR A 126 0.58 -6.04 22.06
N ASP A 127 0.87 -6.79 23.11
CA ASP A 127 0.73 -6.28 24.48
C ASP A 127 1.82 -5.25 24.86
N ASP A 128 2.88 -5.14 24.05
CA ASP A 128 4.00 -4.22 24.25
C ASP A 128 3.92 -3.03 23.28
N THR A 129 3.60 -1.85 23.82
CA THR A 129 3.48 -0.63 23.02
C THR A 129 4.78 -0.23 22.33
N ALA A 130 5.94 -0.71 22.78
CA ALA A 130 7.23 -0.47 22.13
C ALA A 130 7.31 -1.11 20.72
N ASP A 131 6.43 -2.05 20.39
CA ASP A 131 6.35 -2.63 19.05
C ASP A 131 5.66 -1.73 18.03
N GLY A 132 4.88 -0.77 18.52
CA GLY A 132 4.03 0.08 17.71
C GLY A 132 2.73 -0.62 17.26
N ILE A 133 2.08 0.00 16.29
CA ILE A 133 0.78 -0.40 15.77
C ILE A 133 0.91 -0.63 14.27
N ILE A 134 0.52 -1.82 13.82
CA ILE A 134 0.35 -2.12 12.40
C ILE A 134 -1.04 -1.69 11.97
N ILE A 135 -1.12 -0.95 10.87
CA ILE A 135 -2.36 -0.40 10.34
C ILE A 135 -2.50 -0.92 8.91
N LEU A 136 -3.55 -1.69 8.67
CA LEU A 136 -4.00 -2.06 7.33
C LEU A 136 -5.05 -1.04 6.90
N ALA A 137 -4.64 -0.10 6.06
CA ALA A 137 -5.51 0.93 5.51
C ALA A 137 -6.19 0.40 4.24
N ASN A 138 -7.46 0.01 4.36
CA ASN A 138 -8.25 -0.43 3.22
C ASN A 138 -8.60 0.76 2.34
N TYR A 139 -8.34 0.65 1.04
CA TYR A 139 -8.76 1.63 0.05
C TYR A 139 -10.02 1.14 -0.67
N GLY A 140 -10.96 2.07 -0.86
CA GLY A 140 -12.19 1.85 -1.60
C GLY A 140 -13.43 1.98 -0.72
N GLY A 141 -14.51 2.49 -1.30
CA GLY A 141 -15.79 2.68 -0.61
C GLY A 141 -16.65 1.41 -0.60
N LEU A 142 -17.31 1.14 -1.73
CA LEU A 142 -18.19 -0.02 -1.86
C LEU A 142 -17.42 -1.35 -1.97
N GLN A 143 -16.29 -1.33 -2.67
CA GLN A 143 -15.42 -2.49 -2.84
C GLN A 143 -13.99 -2.14 -2.44
N SER A 144 -13.31 -3.07 -1.79
CA SER A 144 -11.88 -2.98 -1.50
C SER A 144 -11.08 -3.01 -2.80
N TRP A 145 -10.00 -2.23 -2.85
CA TRP A 145 -8.94 -2.24 -3.88
C TRP A 145 -7.56 -2.57 -3.27
N GLY A 146 -7.54 -3.21 -2.10
CA GLY A 146 -6.33 -3.60 -1.40
C GLY A 146 -6.03 -2.76 -0.17
N GLN A 147 -4.90 -3.04 0.46
CA GLN A 147 -4.52 -2.49 1.76
C GLN A 147 -3.13 -1.85 1.66
N ASN A 148 -2.99 -0.57 2.01
CA ASN A 148 -1.67 -0.02 2.30
C ASN A 148 -1.32 -0.33 3.75
N VAL A 149 -0.11 -0.79 4.00
CA VAL A 149 0.33 -1.21 5.32
C VAL A 149 1.23 -0.15 5.92
N PHE A 150 0.88 0.33 7.10
CA PHE A 150 1.69 1.26 7.87
C PHE A 150 2.10 0.67 9.21
N LEU A 151 3.30 1.00 9.65
CA LEU A 151 3.72 0.91 11.04
C LEU A 151 3.65 2.31 11.66
N LEU A 152 2.85 2.48 12.70
CA LEU A 152 2.88 3.66 13.57
C LEU A 152 3.69 3.32 14.82
N LYS A 153 4.86 3.95 14.94
CA LYS A 153 5.76 3.78 16.09
C LYS A 153 6.49 5.08 16.35
N ASP A 154 6.65 5.46 17.62
CA ASP A 154 7.36 6.68 18.04
C ASP A 154 6.87 7.95 17.31
N HIS A 155 5.55 8.10 17.20
CA HIS A 155 4.89 9.19 16.45
C HIS A 155 5.36 9.33 15.00
N ARG A 156 5.62 8.19 14.34
CA ARG A 156 6.04 8.15 12.95
C ARG A 156 5.31 7.04 12.20
N PHE A 157 4.72 7.42 11.07
CA PHE A 157 4.22 6.45 10.10
C PHE A 157 5.36 5.98 9.18
N THR A 158 5.54 4.66 9.11
CA THR A 158 6.41 4.00 8.13
C THR A 158 5.52 3.19 7.18
N ASN A 159 5.57 3.50 5.88
CA ASN A 159 4.88 2.71 4.87
C ASN A 159 5.68 1.42 4.62
N LEU A 160 5.06 0.27 4.85
CA LEU A 160 5.66 -1.06 4.67
C LEU A 160 5.40 -1.65 3.27
N GLY A 161 4.40 -1.14 2.57
CA GLY A 161 4.02 -1.55 1.21
C GLY A 161 2.54 -1.90 1.11
N TRP A 162 2.18 -2.56 0.00
CA TRP A 162 0.78 -2.84 -0.35
C TRP A 162 0.47 -4.33 -0.23
N LEU A 163 -0.72 -4.65 0.26
CA LEU A 163 -1.34 -5.96 0.10
C LEU A 163 -2.38 -5.86 -1.01
N ASP A 164 -2.06 -6.42 -2.17
CA ASP A 164 -2.91 -6.37 -3.34
C ASP A 164 -3.93 -7.52 -3.31
N VAL A 165 -4.74 -7.54 -2.26
CA VAL A 165 -5.63 -8.65 -1.94
C VAL A 165 -6.93 -8.18 -1.29
N ALA A 166 -8.02 -8.88 -1.60
CA ALA A 166 -9.33 -8.69 -1.00
C ALA A 166 -9.94 -9.99 -0.48
N ALA A 167 -10.79 -9.84 0.53
CA ALA A 167 -11.69 -10.89 0.94
C ALA A 167 -12.84 -11.03 -0.08
N ARG A 168 -13.30 -12.25 -0.28
CA ARG A 168 -14.54 -12.51 -1.00
C ARG A 168 -15.72 -12.29 -0.07
N GLY A 169 -16.53 -11.28 -0.36
CA GLY A 169 -17.79 -11.02 0.32
C GLY A 169 -18.99 -11.30 -0.58
N TRP A 170 -20.15 -11.49 0.04
CA TRP A 170 -21.43 -11.59 -0.66
C TRP A 170 -22.40 -10.57 -0.10
N ARG A 171 -23.12 -9.88 -0.98
CA ARG A 171 -24.15 -8.91 -0.60
C ARG A 171 -25.38 -9.10 -1.47
N THR A 172 -26.55 -9.06 -0.84
CA THR A 172 -27.82 -9.02 -1.57
C THR A 172 -28.10 -7.59 -2.00
N ARG A 173 -28.26 -7.37 -3.30
CA ARG A 173 -28.64 -6.07 -3.87
C ARG A 173 -29.71 -6.30 -4.94
N LEU A 174 -30.81 -5.54 -4.86
CA LEU A 174 -31.92 -5.60 -5.82
C LEU A 174 -32.32 -7.06 -6.13
N ASP A 175 -32.56 -7.84 -5.07
CA ASP A 175 -32.99 -9.25 -5.11
C ASP A 175 -31.98 -10.26 -5.70
N SER A 176 -30.72 -9.86 -5.92
CA SER A 176 -29.65 -10.75 -6.37
C SER A 176 -28.51 -10.84 -5.37
N LEU A 177 -27.99 -12.06 -5.14
CA LEU A 177 -26.76 -12.27 -4.37
C LEU A 177 -25.56 -11.98 -5.29
N GLN A 178 -24.80 -10.94 -4.97
CA GLN A 178 -23.65 -10.51 -5.75
C GLN A 178 -22.37 -10.71 -4.97
N GLN A 179 -21.31 -11.12 -5.67
CA GLN A 179 -19.96 -11.20 -5.09
C GLN A 179 -19.32 -9.82 -5.07
N TRP A 180 -18.72 -9.49 -3.94
CA TRP A 180 -18.08 -8.20 -3.68
C TRP A 180 -16.67 -8.42 -3.17
N ARG A 181 -15.76 -7.51 -3.54
CA ARG A 181 -14.42 -7.44 -2.97
C ARG A 181 -14.51 -6.66 -1.66
N THR A 182 -14.27 -7.31 -0.54
CA THR A 182 -14.40 -6.71 0.79
C THR A 182 -13.06 -6.54 1.47
N ASN A 183 -13.02 -5.71 2.51
CA ASN A 183 -11.83 -5.50 3.32
C ASN A 183 -11.31 -6.84 3.86
N ILE A 184 -10.06 -7.17 3.55
CA ILE A 184 -9.38 -8.39 4.01
C ILE A 184 -8.83 -8.26 5.43
N ALA A 185 -8.60 -7.02 5.92
CA ALA A 185 -7.92 -6.78 7.18
C ALA A 185 -8.53 -7.52 8.38
N PRO A 186 -9.86 -7.61 8.58
CA PRO A 186 -10.44 -8.38 9.69
C PRO A 186 -10.12 -9.89 9.66
N GLN A 187 -9.69 -10.41 8.51
CA GLN A 187 -9.33 -11.80 8.27
C GLN A 187 -7.81 -11.96 8.09
N THR A 188 -7.03 -10.93 8.41
CA THR A 188 -5.57 -10.95 8.33
C THR A 188 -4.97 -11.32 9.68
N TRP A 189 -4.08 -12.30 9.69
CA TRP A 189 -3.17 -12.57 10.79
C TRP A 189 -1.83 -11.88 10.54
N VAL A 190 -1.37 -11.12 11.54
CA VAL A 190 -0.12 -10.37 11.48
C VAL A 190 0.85 -10.93 12.52
N SER A 191 2.09 -11.17 12.11
CA SER A 191 3.18 -11.50 13.02
C SER A 191 4.44 -10.73 12.65
N GLY A 192 5.30 -10.43 13.62
CA GLY A 192 6.52 -9.69 13.32
C GLY A 192 7.55 -9.72 14.43
N ALA A 193 8.79 -9.41 14.06
CA ALA A 193 9.93 -9.20 14.95
C ALA A 193 11.01 -8.42 14.20
N ASP A 194 11.79 -7.60 14.91
CA ASP A 194 12.96 -6.90 14.38
C ASP A 194 12.70 -6.11 13.08
N GLY A 195 11.53 -5.46 13.02
CA GLY A 195 11.10 -4.66 11.87
C GLY A 195 10.68 -5.47 10.64
N GLN A 196 10.57 -6.80 10.75
CA GLN A 196 10.01 -7.69 9.74
C GLN A 196 8.60 -8.09 10.12
N PHE A 197 7.74 -8.27 9.12
CA PHE A 197 6.34 -8.63 9.31
C PHE A 197 5.89 -9.68 8.30
N GLU A 198 5.03 -10.59 8.71
CA GLU A 198 4.31 -11.54 7.87
C GLU A 198 2.81 -11.33 8.03
N PHE A 199 2.11 -11.32 6.88
CA PHE A 199 0.66 -11.19 6.76
C PHE A 199 0.13 -12.45 6.09
N SER A 200 -0.80 -13.12 6.76
CA SER A 200 -1.50 -14.31 6.27
C SER A 200 -3.01 -14.16 6.49
N PHE A 201 -3.83 -15.03 5.91
CA PHE A 201 -5.28 -14.83 5.89
C PHE A 201 -6.02 -16.05 6.45
N THR A 202 -7.09 -15.80 7.21
CA THR A 202 -7.86 -16.84 7.92
C THR A 202 -9.21 -17.17 7.24
N THR A 203 -9.42 -16.71 6.01
CA THR A 203 -10.58 -17.05 5.17
C THR A 203 -10.31 -18.30 4.33
N ASP A 204 -11.28 -18.83 3.58
CA ASP A 204 -11.04 -19.98 2.69
C ASP A 204 -10.26 -19.57 1.42
N SER A 205 -10.57 -18.39 0.89
CA SER A 205 -10.00 -17.90 -0.37
C SER A 205 -9.86 -16.40 -0.40
N VAL A 206 -8.86 -15.92 -1.13
CA VAL A 206 -8.60 -14.50 -1.35
C VAL A 206 -8.54 -14.18 -2.84
N GLN A 207 -9.01 -12.98 -3.18
CA GLN A 207 -8.87 -12.41 -4.51
C GLN A 207 -7.59 -11.59 -4.56
N LEU A 208 -6.61 -12.05 -5.34
CA LEU A 208 -5.34 -11.38 -5.58
C LEU A 208 -5.48 -10.54 -6.86
N TYR A 209 -5.29 -9.22 -6.79
CA TYR A 209 -5.52 -8.37 -7.98
C TYR A 209 -4.40 -8.51 -9.01
N ASP A 210 -3.15 -8.66 -8.56
CA ASP A 210 -2.00 -8.94 -9.42
C ASP A 210 -1.08 -9.98 -8.77
N ASP A 211 -0.84 -11.09 -9.48
CA ASP A 211 0.09 -12.13 -9.03
C ASP A 211 1.56 -11.85 -9.36
N LEU A 212 1.82 -10.68 -9.98
CA LEU A 212 3.10 -10.21 -10.49
C LEU A 212 3.71 -11.10 -11.57
N GLN A 213 2.93 -12.02 -12.12
CA GLN A 213 3.30 -12.94 -13.20
C GLN A 213 2.36 -12.79 -14.41
N GLY A 214 1.54 -11.74 -14.43
CA GLY A 214 0.65 -11.41 -15.53
C GLY A 214 -0.75 -12.02 -15.41
N HIS A 215 -1.09 -12.64 -14.27
CA HIS A 215 -2.47 -13.02 -13.98
C HIS A 215 -3.09 -11.96 -13.06
N LEU A 216 -4.19 -11.38 -13.54
CA LEU A 216 -4.95 -10.38 -12.79
C LEU A 216 -6.23 -10.99 -12.21
N GLU A 217 -6.66 -10.45 -11.06
CA GLU A 217 -7.94 -10.78 -10.41
C GLU A 217 -8.12 -12.29 -10.16
N ALA A 218 -7.04 -12.96 -9.75
CA ALA A 218 -6.99 -14.40 -9.56
C ALA A 218 -7.45 -14.81 -8.16
N MET A 219 -8.20 -15.91 -8.08
CA MET A 219 -8.66 -16.47 -6.82
C MET A 219 -7.72 -17.57 -6.34
N PHE A 220 -7.25 -17.47 -5.10
CA PHE A 220 -6.39 -18.47 -4.46
C PHE A 220 -7.00 -18.95 -3.16
N ALA A 221 -6.68 -20.20 -2.77
CA ALA A 221 -6.82 -20.61 -1.38
C ALA A 221 -5.92 -19.69 -0.53
N SER A 222 -6.45 -19.24 0.61
CA SER A 222 -5.82 -18.21 1.45
C SER A 222 -4.44 -18.63 1.97
N ASP A 223 -4.27 -19.90 2.31
CA ASP A 223 -3.05 -20.51 2.85
C ASP A 223 -1.87 -20.47 1.87
N ARG A 224 -2.17 -20.36 0.56
CA ARG A 224 -1.19 -20.22 -0.51
C ARG A 224 -0.64 -18.80 -0.63
N ILE A 225 -1.35 -17.80 -0.13
CA ILE A 225 -0.97 -16.38 -0.28
C ILE A 225 -0.48 -15.84 1.06
N ARG A 226 0.73 -15.30 1.04
CA ARG A 226 1.28 -14.53 2.16
C ARG A 226 1.95 -13.29 1.65
N TYR A 227 2.06 -12.30 2.51
CA TYR A 227 2.91 -11.15 2.26
C TYR A 227 3.95 -11.05 3.35
N ARG A 228 5.16 -10.66 2.99
CA ARG A 228 6.25 -10.44 3.94
C ARG A 228 6.89 -9.10 3.70
N TYR A 229 6.97 -8.30 4.76
CA TYR A 229 7.89 -7.18 4.82
C TYR A 229 9.24 -7.65 5.39
N ASP A 230 10.30 -7.55 4.59
CA ASP A 230 11.64 -8.03 4.94
C ASP A 230 12.50 -7.00 5.70
N GLY A 231 11.92 -5.89 6.14
CA GLY A 231 12.63 -4.74 6.70
C GLY A 231 12.98 -3.67 5.66
N LYS A 232 12.74 -3.94 4.37
CA LYS A 232 12.97 -2.98 3.28
C LYS A 232 11.77 -2.85 2.36
N ARG A 233 11.15 -3.97 1.97
CA ARG A 233 10.03 -3.99 1.02
C ARG A 233 9.03 -5.09 1.34
N MET A 234 7.81 -4.90 0.85
CA MET A 234 6.78 -5.93 0.82
C MET A 234 7.06 -6.93 -0.31
N ILE A 235 6.94 -8.22 0.00
CA ILE A 235 7.13 -9.35 -0.91
C ILE A 235 5.87 -10.19 -0.90
N LEU A 236 5.27 -10.40 -2.07
CA LEU A 236 4.21 -11.38 -2.26
C LEU A 236 4.80 -12.79 -2.30
N LEU A 237 4.24 -13.71 -1.54
CA LEU A 237 4.56 -15.13 -1.54
C LEU A 237 3.33 -15.90 -2.05
N VAL A 238 3.52 -16.70 -3.10
CA VAL A 238 2.51 -17.63 -3.61
C VAL A 238 3.10 -19.03 -3.51
N ASP A 239 2.44 -19.92 -2.77
CA ASP A 239 2.95 -21.27 -2.46
C ASP A 239 4.32 -21.24 -1.77
N GLY A 240 4.56 -20.23 -0.93
CA GLY A 240 5.83 -20.01 -0.23
C GLY A 240 6.97 -19.51 -1.13
N LEU A 241 6.71 -19.27 -2.41
CA LEU A 241 7.69 -18.74 -3.36
C LEU A 241 7.50 -17.24 -3.55
N PRO A 242 8.58 -16.43 -3.47
CA PRO A 242 8.49 -15.01 -3.70
C PRO A 242 8.12 -14.70 -5.15
N ARG A 243 7.23 -13.73 -5.33
CA ARG A 243 6.84 -13.16 -6.63
C ARG A 243 7.44 -11.78 -6.78
N PHE A 244 7.90 -11.49 -7.99
CA PHE A 244 8.42 -10.19 -8.41
C PHE A 244 7.79 -9.84 -9.76
N PRO A 245 7.60 -8.55 -10.06
CA PRO A 245 7.13 -8.11 -11.38
C PRO A 245 8.01 -8.68 -12.49
N LYS A 246 7.39 -9.15 -13.59
CA LYS A 246 8.12 -9.67 -14.76
C LYS A 246 8.95 -8.61 -15.48
N GLU A 247 8.54 -7.34 -15.38
CA GLU A 247 9.25 -6.18 -15.90
C GLU A 247 9.30 -5.10 -14.82
N PRO A 248 10.41 -4.35 -14.67
CA PRO A 248 10.43 -3.18 -13.79
C PRO A 248 9.42 -2.14 -14.30
N LEU A 249 8.59 -1.62 -13.38
CA LEU A 249 7.69 -0.49 -13.62
C LEU A 249 8.47 0.78 -13.98
#